data_AF-A0A7Y9SNI4-F1
#
_entry.id   AF-A0A7Y9SNI4-F1
#
_cell.length_a   1.000
_cell.length_b   1.000
_cell.length_c   1.000
_cell.angle_alpha   90.00
_cell.angle_beta   90.00
_cell.angle_gamma   90.00
#
_symmetry.space_group_name_H-M   'P 1'
#
loop_
_entity.id
_entity.type
_entity.pdbx_description
1 polymer ?
#
loop_
_entity_poly.entity_id
_entity_poly.type
_entity_poly.pdbx_seq_one_letter_code
_entity_poly.pdbx_strand_id
1 'polypeptide(L)'
;MNHAAARPFSLLLLVLPVFARAAPSPSYVMEQWSQPGNCATPQQRHAADRASGDGVSAKILTQRYLGVLDAVIAGDEAALKFAHLCDRFDVDFFPGMLPPPRAEPWNPSPPQPVGSVFVAYVDAPGKAFQQRIEATYTPEEASLSLSISSHADTAASADGEQGYRYRDMDGVCPLRLGQLADRLAAAGFSKQYYSLEPPSQAFAESDYGVSASFRRDKLAVGATLQGLFVEQRAHPEAACVAEISLSLAK
;
A
#
# COMPACT_ATOMS: atom_id res chain seq x y z
N MET A 1 -37.46 77.42 -6.16
CA MET A 1 -37.25 76.71 -4.88
C MET A 1 -36.60 75.37 -5.20
N ASN A 2 -35.31 75.28 -4.85
CA ASN A 2 -34.38 74.15 -4.80
C ASN A 2 -34.68 72.87 -5.62
N HIS A 3 -33.99 72.74 -6.75
CA HIS A 3 -33.76 71.46 -7.42
C HIS A 3 -32.74 70.62 -6.63
N ALA A 4 -33.13 69.40 -6.25
CA ALA A 4 -32.24 68.42 -5.65
C ALA A 4 -31.35 67.77 -6.72
N ALA A 5 -30.04 67.81 -6.51
CA ALA A 5 -29.03 67.19 -7.36
C ALA A 5 -28.95 65.68 -7.10
N ALA A 6 -29.16 64.87 -8.14
CA ALA A 6 -28.89 63.44 -8.12
C ALA A 6 -27.39 63.21 -8.36
N ARG A 7 -26.70 62.60 -7.39
CA ARG A 7 -25.33 62.10 -7.52
C ARG A 7 -25.33 60.75 -8.26
N PRO A 8 -24.41 60.49 -9.22
CA PRO A 8 -24.22 59.15 -9.75
C PRO A 8 -23.35 58.32 -8.79
N PHE A 9 -23.80 57.10 -8.51
CA PHE A 9 -23.03 56.07 -7.80
C PHE A 9 -22.02 55.45 -8.78
N SER A 10 -20.72 55.59 -8.49
CA SER A 10 -19.66 54.86 -9.18
C SER A 10 -19.74 53.38 -8.84
N LEU A 11 -20.08 52.54 -9.82
CA LEU A 11 -19.97 51.09 -9.75
C LEU A 11 -18.49 50.69 -9.91
N LEU A 12 -17.84 50.37 -8.78
CA LEU A 12 -16.57 49.66 -8.74
C LEU A 12 -16.79 48.21 -9.18
N LEU A 13 -16.40 47.88 -10.41
CA LEU A 13 -16.27 46.51 -10.90
C LEU A 13 -15.07 45.83 -10.22
N LEU A 14 -15.36 45.02 -9.21
CA LEU A 14 -14.43 44.04 -8.63
C LEU A 14 -14.17 42.94 -9.67
N VAL A 15 -13.02 43.00 -10.34
CA VAL A 15 -12.48 41.88 -11.12
C VAL A 15 -11.94 40.86 -10.13
N LEU A 16 -12.71 39.79 -9.88
CA LEU A 16 -12.24 38.65 -9.12
C LEU A 16 -11.15 37.92 -9.94
N PRO A 17 -10.05 37.48 -9.30
CA PRO A 17 -9.04 36.68 -9.99
C PRO A 17 -9.69 35.36 -10.41
N VAL A 18 -9.60 35.07 -11.71
CA VAL A 18 -9.90 33.76 -12.27
C VAL A 18 -9.04 32.76 -11.50
N PHE A 19 -9.66 31.88 -10.73
CA PHE A 19 -9.00 30.69 -10.22
C PHE A 19 -8.44 29.95 -11.42
N ALA A 20 -7.12 30.00 -11.59
CA ALA A 20 -6.41 29.18 -12.56
C ALA A 20 -6.64 27.73 -12.13
N ARG A 21 -7.64 27.10 -12.75
CA ARG A 21 -7.87 25.67 -12.63
C ARG A 21 -6.57 25.03 -13.12
N ALA A 22 -5.85 24.37 -12.20
CA ALA A 22 -4.65 23.63 -12.55
C ALA A 22 -4.98 22.77 -13.77
N ALA A 23 -4.14 22.84 -14.80
CA ALA A 23 -4.33 22.03 -16.00
C ALA A 23 -4.47 20.57 -15.57
N PRO A 24 -5.44 19.81 -16.13
CA PRO A 24 -5.55 18.39 -15.82
C PRO A 24 -4.20 17.73 -16.12
N SER A 25 -3.68 16.99 -15.15
CA SER A 25 -2.45 16.21 -15.31
C SER A 25 -2.59 15.32 -16.55
N PRO A 26 -1.55 15.17 -17.37
CA PRO A 26 -1.62 14.30 -18.54
C PRO A 26 -1.98 12.88 -18.10
N SER A 27 -2.98 12.29 -18.75
CA SER A 27 -3.43 10.96 -18.40
C SER A 27 -2.38 9.92 -18.76
N TYR A 28 -2.11 9.00 -17.83
CA TYR A 28 -1.19 7.88 -18.02
C TYR A 28 -1.97 6.56 -17.99
N VAL A 29 -1.43 5.49 -18.60
CA VAL A 29 -2.14 4.20 -18.76
C VAL A 29 -2.65 3.65 -17.43
N MET A 30 -1.84 3.75 -16.38
CA MET A 30 -2.20 3.26 -15.04
C MET A 30 -3.26 4.15 -14.34
N GLU A 31 -3.53 5.37 -14.81
CA GLU A 31 -4.65 6.18 -14.31
C GLU A 31 -6.00 5.56 -14.70
N GLN A 32 -6.07 4.85 -15.83
CA GLN A 32 -7.28 4.11 -16.19
C GLN A 32 -7.46 2.88 -15.29
N TRP A 33 -6.38 2.33 -14.74
CA TRP A 33 -6.41 1.19 -13.83
C TRP A 33 -6.80 1.59 -12.41
N SER A 34 -6.57 2.84 -12.03
CA SER A 34 -7.01 3.41 -10.75
C SER A 34 -8.50 3.75 -10.71
N GLN A 35 -9.21 3.67 -11.85
CA GLN A 35 -10.63 3.99 -11.90
C GLN A 35 -11.45 3.01 -11.04
N PRO A 36 -12.33 3.50 -10.16
CA PRO A 36 -13.04 2.66 -9.19
C PRO A 36 -14.05 1.70 -9.83
N GLY A 37 -14.53 1.97 -11.04
CA GLY A 37 -15.59 1.13 -11.65
C GLY A 37 -16.77 0.94 -10.69
N ASN A 38 -17.06 -0.31 -10.31
CA ASN A 38 -18.13 -0.67 -9.38
C ASN A 38 -17.74 -0.58 -7.89
N CYS A 39 -16.50 -0.23 -7.55
CA CYS A 39 -16.04 0.01 -6.16
C CYS A 39 -16.78 1.16 -5.46
N ALA A 40 -17.64 1.93 -6.14
CA ALA A 40 -18.43 3.00 -5.55
C ALA A 40 -19.72 2.52 -4.84
N THR A 41 -20.16 1.28 -5.09
CA THR A 41 -21.36 0.68 -4.48
C THR A 41 -21.20 -0.10 -3.15
N PRO A 42 -20.01 -0.42 -2.60
CA PRO A 42 -19.84 -1.15 -1.33
C PRO A 42 -20.41 -0.44 -0.10
N GLN A 43 -20.41 0.90 -0.08
CA GLN A 43 -20.94 1.69 1.05
C GLN A 43 -22.41 1.36 1.40
N GLN A 44 -23.20 0.83 0.46
CA GLN A 44 -24.56 0.39 0.71
C GLN A 44 -24.68 -1.05 1.21
N ARG A 45 -23.73 -1.96 0.89
CA ARG A 45 -23.78 -3.35 1.37
C ARG A 45 -23.36 -3.45 2.84
N HIS A 46 -22.39 -2.67 3.28
CA HIS A 46 -21.85 -2.74 4.64
C HIS A 46 -22.58 -1.91 5.71
N ALA A 47 -23.52 -1.04 5.33
CA ALA A 47 -24.34 -0.33 6.32
C ALA A 47 -25.33 -1.28 7.06
N ALA A 48 -25.69 -2.41 6.44
CA ALA A 48 -26.56 -3.41 7.06
C ALA A 48 -25.80 -4.41 7.96
N ASP A 49 -24.52 -4.68 7.68
CA ASP A 49 -23.70 -5.69 8.37
C ASP A 49 -22.70 -5.11 9.40
N ARG A 50 -22.67 -3.79 9.58
CA ARG A 50 -21.79 -3.07 10.52
C ARG A 50 -22.02 -3.41 12.01
N ALA A 51 -22.92 -4.34 12.31
CA ALA A 51 -23.18 -4.87 13.65
C ALA A 51 -22.30 -6.07 14.03
N SER A 52 -21.46 -6.60 13.13
CA SER A 52 -20.52 -7.67 13.47
C SER A 52 -19.08 -7.16 13.57
N GLY A 53 -18.44 -7.37 14.72
CA GLY A 53 -17.01 -7.18 14.92
C GLY A 53 -16.13 -8.24 14.23
N ASP A 54 -16.49 -8.67 13.01
CA ASP A 54 -15.79 -9.73 12.28
C ASP A 54 -14.74 -9.13 11.33
N GLY A 55 -13.52 -8.93 11.84
CA GLY A 55 -12.36 -8.70 10.99
C GLY A 55 -12.12 -9.87 10.04
N VAL A 56 -11.66 -9.62 8.81
CA VAL A 56 -11.25 -10.69 7.88
C VAL A 56 -9.94 -11.30 8.36
N SER A 57 -9.87 -12.62 8.54
CA SER A 57 -8.63 -13.26 9.02
C SER A 57 -7.43 -13.07 8.07
N ALA A 58 -6.24 -13.00 8.65
CA ALA A 58 -4.97 -12.92 7.90
C ALA A 58 -4.77 -14.02 6.88
N LYS A 59 -5.24 -15.23 7.17
CA LYS A 59 -5.23 -16.35 6.23
C LYS A 59 -6.08 -16.06 4.99
N ILE A 60 -7.30 -15.54 5.18
CA ILE A 60 -8.22 -15.26 4.07
C ILE A 60 -7.69 -14.10 3.21
N LEU A 61 -7.24 -13.00 3.80
CA LEU A 61 -6.69 -11.87 3.04
C LEU A 61 -5.42 -12.26 2.28
N THR A 62 -4.55 -13.06 2.91
CA THR A 62 -3.37 -13.62 2.24
C THR A 62 -3.76 -14.50 1.06
N GLN A 63 -4.75 -15.39 1.20
CA GLN A 63 -5.24 -16.19 0.08
C GLN A 63 -5.86 -15.33 -1.04
N ARG A 64 -6.56 -14.26 -0.69
CA ARG A 64 -7.14 -13.31 -1.65
C ARG A 64 -6.03 -12.63 -2.47
N TYR A 65 -5.00 -12.13 -1.79
CA TYR A 65 -3.80 -11.55 -2.38
C TYR A 65 -3.09 -12.54 -3.31
N LEU A 66 -2.85 -13.75 -2.83
CA LEU A 66 -2.16 -14.79 -3.60
C LEU A 66 -2.92 -15.17 -4.87
N GLY A 67 -4.26 -15.10 -4.86
CA GLY A 67 -5.05 -15.27 -6.09
C GLY A 67 -4.84 -14.14 -7.11
N VAL A 68 -4.62 -12.90 -6.68
CA VAL A 68 -4.24 -11.80 -7.59
C VAL A 68 -2.85 -12.06 -8.17
N LEU A 69 -1.90 -12.44 -7.30
CA LEU A 69 -0.54 -12.78 -7.71
C LEU A 69 -0.54 -13.91 -8.76
N ASP A 70 -1.26 -14.99 -8.51
CA ASP A 70 -1.33 -16.13 -9.44
C ASP A 70 -1.95 -15.73 -10.79
N ALA A 71 -2.98 -14.88 -10.79
CA ALA A 71 -3.60 -14.37 -12.02
C ALA A 71 -2.61 -13.51 -12.84
N VAL A 72 -1.90 -12.58 -12.19
CA VAL A 72 -0.89 -11.75 -12.85
C VAL A 72 0.28 -12.59 -13.37
N ILE A 73 0.74 -13.58 -12.60
CA ILE A 73 1.76 -14.54 -13.04
C ILE A 73 1.31 -15.31 -14.29
N ALA A 74 0.02 -15.61 -14.41
CA ALA A 74 -0.58 -16.27 -15.58
C ALA A 74 -0.82 -15.32 -16.77
N GLY A 75 -0.51 -14.01 -16.63
CA GLY A 75 -0.64 -13.00 -17.68
C GLY A 75 -1.93 -12.18 -17.62
N ASP A 76 -2.80 -12.41 -16.63
CA ASP A 76 -3.98 -11.56 -16.39
C ASP A 76 -3.60 -10.31 -15.58
N GLU A 77 -2.96 -9.36 -16.25
CA GLU A 77 -2.58 -8.09 -15.62
C GLU A 77 -3.80 -7.26 -15.19
N ALA A 78 -4.99 -7.52 -15.76
CA ALA A 78 -6.20 -6.80 -15.38
C ALA A 78 -6.60 -7.08 -13.91
N ALA A 79 -6.14 -8.19 -13.32
CA ALA A 79 -6.30 -8.48 -11.90
C ALA A 79 -5.72 -7.40 -10.97
N LEU A 80 -4.80 -6.56 -11.46
CA LEU A 80 -4.25 -5.42 -10.72
C LEU A 80 -5.07 -4.13 -10.86
N LYS A 81 -6.11 -4.06 -11.70
CA LYS A 81 -6.94 -2.86 -11.77
C LYS A 81 -7.76 -2.71 -10.49
N PHE A 82 -7.94 -1.47 -10.05
CA PHE A 82 -8.58 -1.17 -8.76
C PHE A 82 -9.98 -1.77 -8.63
N ALA A 83 -10.78 -1.73 -9.70
CA ALA A 83 -12.08 -2.39 -9.76
C ALA A 83 -12.04 -3.89 -9.41
N HIS A 84 -11.06 -4.63 -9.97
CA HIS A 84 -10.89 -6.06 -9.67
C HIS A 84 -10.40 -6.29 -8.24
N LEU A 85 -9.55 -5.41 -7.71
CA LEU A 85 -9.06 -5.51 -6.34
C LEU A 85 -10.19 -5.33 -5.33
N CYS A 86 -11.11 -4.38 -5.52
CA CYS A 86 -12.26 -4.22 -4.63
C CYS A 86 -13.13 -5.47 -4.58
N ASP A 87 -13.47 -6.02 -5.75
CA ASP A 87 -14.29 -7.23 -5.86
C ASP A 87 -13.58 -8.44 -5.22
N ARG A 88 -12.24 -8.50 -5.36
CA ARG A 88 -11.43 -9.62 -4.87
C ARG A 88 -11.24 -9.59 -3.36
N PHE A 89 -10.98 -8.42 -2.79
CA PHE A 89 -10.62 -8.29 -1.39
C PHE A 89 -11.83 -8.15 -0.47
N ASP A 90 -12.98 -7.67 -0.97
CA ASP A 90 -14.21 -7.51 -0.18
C ASP A 90 -13.93 -6.73 1.12
N VAL A 91 -13.25 -5.58 0.95
CA VAL A 91 -12.89 -4.62 1.99
C VAL A 91 -13.13 -3.21 1.46
N ASP A 92 -13.35 -2.27 2.38
CA ASP A 92 -13.52 -0.86 2.04
C ASP A 92 -12.15 -0.19 1.84
N PHE A 93 -11.81 0.07 0.56
CA PHE A 93 -10.66 0.89 0.20
C PHE A 93 -11.01 2.39 0.30
N PHE A 94 -10.05 3.19 0.75
CA PHE A 94 -10.13 4.64 0.75
C PHE A 94 -8.88 5.27 0.12
N PRO A 95 -8.98 6.52 -0.39
CA PRO A 95 -7.83 7.21 -0.98
C PRO A 95 -6.71 7.39 0.05
N GLY A 96 -5.50 7.01 -0.33
CA GLY A 96 -4.26 7.28 0.39
C GLY A 96 -3.49 8.46 -0.21
N MET A 97 -2.27 8.68 0.28
CA MET A 97 -1.36 9.69 -0.25
C MET A 97 -0.06 9.03 -0.70
N LEU A 98 0.48 9.47 -1.84
CA LEU A 98 1.85 9.14 -2.20
C LEU A 98 2.80 9.81 -1.19
N PRO A 99 3.90 9.14 -0.80
CA PRO A 99 4.88 9.76 0.08
C PRO A 99 5.46 11.02 -0.58
N PRO A 100 5.71 12.09 0.20
CA PRO A 100 6.26 13.31 -0.36
C PRO A 100 7.65 13.01 -0.96
N PRO A 101 8.01 13.72 -2.05
CA PRO A 101 9.31 13.50 -2.67
C PRO A 101 10.40 14.00 -1.72
N ARG A 102 11.48 13.23 -1.56
CA ARG A 102 12.62 13.65 -0.73
C ARG A 102 13.49 14.62 -1.49
N ALA A 103 13.71 15.79 -0.90
CA ALA A 103 14.69 16.75 -1.41
C ALA A 103 16.10 16.19 -1.17
N GLU A 104 16.86 16.07 -2.26
CA GLU A 104 18.25 15.63 -2.22
C GLU A 104 19.17 16.83 -2.47
N PRO A 105 20.45 16.81 -2.04
CA PRO A 105 21.38 17.92 -2.28
C PRO A 105 21.52 18.32 -3.75
N TRP A 106 21.39 17.36 -4.67
CA TRP A 106 21.44 17.58 -6.12
C TRP A 106 20.06 17.88 -6.75
N ASN A 107 18.98 17.75 -5.98
CA ASN A 107 17.62 18.08 -6.41
C ASN A 107 16.80 18.63 -5.22
N PRO A 108 16.99 19.91 -4.86
CA PRO A 108 16.39 20.50 -3.67
C PRO A 108 14.88 20.77 -3.82
N SER A 109 14.31 20.60 -5.01
CA SER A 109 12.89 20.82 -5.28
C SER A 109 12.38 19.76 -6.24
N PRO A 110 12.30 18.50 -5.77
CA PRO A 110 11.83 17.40 -6.60
C PRO A 110 10.36 17.64 -7.01
N PRO A 111 9.97 17.19 -8.21
CA PRO A 111 8.58 17.29 -8.64
C PRO A 111 7.67 16.49 -7.70
N GLN A 112 6.42 16.96 -7.55
CA GLN A 112 5.42 16.24 -6.78
C GLN A 112 5.15 14.87 -7.43
N PRO A 113 5.03 13.80 -6.63
CA PRO A 113 4.73 12.48 -7.15
C PRO A 113 3.34 12.49 -7.80
N VAL A 114 3.24 11.85 -8.96
CA VAL A 114 1.98 11.69 -9.69
C VAL A 114 1.53 10.25 -9.56
N GLY A 115 0.27 10.06 -9.19
CA GLY A 115 -0.30 8.72 -9.06
C GLY A 115 -1.58 8.69 -8.24
N SER A 116 -2.05 7.48 -7.95
CA SER A 116 -3.19 7.22 -7.08
C SER A 116 -2.82 6.12 -6.09
N VAL A 117 -3.24 6.27 -4.84
CA VAL A 117 -3.04 5.28 -3.78
C VAL A 117 -4.39 4.97 -3.17
N PHE A 118 -4.66 3.70 -2.92
CA PHE A 118 -5.83 3.23 -2.20
C PHE A 118 -5.40 2.27 -1.11
N VAL A 119 -5.95 2.46 0.08
CA VAL A 119 -5.60 1.67 1.26
C VAL A 119 -6.85 1.11 1.90
N ALA A 120 -6.73 -0.09 2.47
CA ALA A 120 -7.73 -0.69 3.34
C ALA A 120 -7.03 -1.23 4.59
N TYR A 121 -7.69 -1.09 5.75
CA TYR A 121 -7.20 -1.58 7.03
C TYR A 121 -8.20 -2.56 7.61
N VAL A 122 -7.72 -3.72 8.07
CA VAL A 122 -8.54 -4.77 8.66
C VAL A 122 -7.86 -5.28 9.92
N ASP A 123 -8.57 -5.21 11.04
CA ASP A 123 -8.08 -5.80 12.29
C ASP A 123 -8.09 -7.33 12.17
N ALA A 124 -6.99 -7.96 12.54
CA ALA A 124 -6.93 -9.42 12.60
C ALA A 124 -7.71 -9.91 13.84
N PRO A 125 -8.70 -10.82 13.70
CA PRO A 125 -9.48 -11.29 14.83
C PRO A 125 -8.61 -11.87 15.95
N GLY A 126 -8.83 -11.41 17.18
CA GLY A 126 -8.26 -12.02 18.39
C GLY A 126 -6.78 -11.71 18.67
N LYS A 127 -6.11 -10.82 17.93
CA LYS A 127 -4.74 -10.38 18.24
C LYS A 127 -4.53 -8.87 17.98
N ALA A 128 -3.46 -8.30 18.56
CA ALA A 128 -3.03 -6.90 18.37
C ALA A 128 -2.42 -6.60 16.98
N PHE A 129 -2.85 -7.30 15.93
CA PHE A 129 -2.33 -7.14 14.57
C PHE A 129 -3.34 -6.47 13.65
N GLN A 130 -2.87 -5.52 12.86
CA GLN A 130 -3.58 -4.86 11.80
C GLN A 130 -3.03 -5.31 10.45
N GLN A 131 -3.94 -5.57 9.53
CA GLN A 131 -3.64 -5.87 8.15
C GLN A 131 -3.87 -4.62 7.32
N ARG A 132 -2.93 -4.27 6.45
CA ARG A 132 -3.04 -3.16 5.52
C ARG A 132 -2.88 -3.68 4.11
N ILE A 133 -3.84 -3.36 3.24
CA ILE A 133 -3.73 -3.59 1.80
C ILE A 133 -3.54 -2.23 1.15
N GLU A 134 -2.58 -2.13 0.25
CA GLU A 134 -2.34 -0.90 -0.51
C GLU A 134 -2.22 -1.21 -2.00
N ALA A 135 -2.98 -0.47 -2.80
CA ALA A 135 -2.86 -0.45 -4.25
C ALA A 135 -2.36 0.92 -4.69
N THR A 136 -1.26 0.96 -5.42
CA THR A 136 -0.61 2.18 -5.88
C THR A 136 -0.46 2.15 -7.39
N TYR A 137 -0.82 3.25 -8.05
CA TYR A 137 -0.75 3.41 -9.50
C TYR A 137 0.07 4.66 -9.79
N THR A 138 1.19 4.49 -10.48
CA THR A 138 2.06 5.59 -10.92
C THR A 138 2.22 5.53 -12.45
N PRO A 139 2.79 6.56 -13.09
CA PRO A 139 3.10 6.51 -14.52
C PRO A 139 3.93 5.30 -14.97
N GLU A 140 4.76 4.76 -14.08
CA GLU A 140 5.73 3.71 -14.39
C GLU A 140 5.29 2.31 -13.95
N GLU A 141 4.46 2.20 -12.90
CA GLU A 141 4.07 0.91 -12.35
C GLU A 141 2.68 0.90 -11.71
N ALA A 142 2.09 -0.30 -11.65
CA ALA A 142 1.01 -0.62 -10.72
C ALA A 142 1.54 -1.58 -9.66
N SER A 143 1.24 -1.32 -8.38
CA SER A 143 1.68 -2.16 -7.28
C SER A 143 0.56 -2.48 -6.30
N LEU A 144 0.63 -3.67 -5.71
CA LEU A 144 -0.26 -4.16 -4.67
C LEU A 144 0.57 -4.73 -3.52
N SER A 145 0.35 -4.25 -2.29
CA SER A 145 0.94 -4.82 -1.09
C SER A 145 -0.11 -5.27 -0.07
N LEU A 146 0.25 -6.29 0.69
CA LEU A 146 -0.44 -6.72 1.90
C LEU A 146 0.59 -6.80 3.01
N SER A 147 0.40 -6.03 4.08
CA SER A 147 1.22 -6.10 5.28
C SER A 147 0.41 -6.48 6.51
N ILE A 148 1.05 -7.17 7.45
CA ILE A 148 0.50 -7.61 8.72
C ILE A 148 1.48 -7.15 9.80
N SER A 149 1.02 -6.22 10.63
CA SER A 149 1.84 -5.56 11.64
C SER A 149 1.11 -5.48 12.97
N SER A 150 1.83 -5.48 14.08
CA SER A 150 1.24 -5.21 15.38
C SER A 150 1.17 -3.71 15.66
N HIS A 151 0.07 -3.23 16.24
CA HIS A 151 0.06 -1.92 16.88
C HIS A 151 1.09 -1.92 18.01
N ALA A 152 1.88 -0.85 18.14
CA ALA A 152 2.95 -0.78 19.11
C ALA A 152 2.43 -0.91 20.55
N ASP A 153 3.07 -1.77 21.36
CA ASP A 153 3.17 -1.48 22.80
C ASP A 153 4.11 -0.29 22.94
N THR A 154 3.68 0.73 23.67
CA THR A 154 4.44 1.96 23.93
C THR A 154 5.86 1.65 24.40
N ALA A 155 6.84 1.82 23.52
CA ALA A 155 8.23 2.05 23.88
C ALA A 155 8.88 2.91 22.79
N ALA A 156 9.31 4.10 23.21
CA ALA A 156 9.84 5.18 22.41
C ALA A 156 10.95 4.74 21.45
N SER A 157 10.76 4.93 20.15
CA SER A 157 11.87 5.23 19.26
C SER A 157 12.35 6.66 19.60
N ALA A 158 13.67 6.88 19.58
CA ALA A 158 14.28 8.18 19.88
C ALA A 158 13.82 9.30 18.92
N ASP A 159 13.15 8.96 17.82
CA ASP A 159 12.74 9.89 16.76
C ASP A 159 11.22 10.05 16.62
N GLY A 160 10.41 9.59 17.58
CA GLY A 160 9.02 10.01 17.73
C GLY A 160 8.03 9.58 16.63
N GLU A 161 8.45 8.77 15.64
CA GLU A 161 7.51 8.14 14.72
C GLU A 161 6.84 6.93 15.39
N GLN A 162 5.51 6.90 15.38
CA GLN A 162 4.71 5.73 15.76
C GLN A 162 5.02 4.59 14.77
N GLY A 163 6.04 3.79 15.07
CA GLY A 163 6.52 2.72 14.21
C GLY A 163 5.70 1.44 14.38
N TYR A 164 5.14 0.94 13.28
CA TYR A 164 4.60 -0.42 13.19
C TYR A 164 5.71 -1.45 13.45
N ARG A 165 5.35 -2.60 14.05
CA ARG A 165 6.27 -3.73 14.26
C ARG A 165 5.80 -4.99 13.54
N TYR A 166 6.71 -5.69 12.87
CA TYR A 166 6.50 -6.99 12.23
C TYR A 166 6.80 -8.14 13.21
N ARG A 167 6.11 -8.13 14.35
CA ARG A 167 6.24 -9.19 15.36
C ARG A 167 5.83 -10.54 14.78
N ASP A 168 6.48 -11.61 15.25
CA ASP A 168 6.03 -12.96 14.94
C ASP A 168 4.60 -13.16 15.45
N MET A 169 3.72 -13.67 14.58
CA MET A 169 2.34 -13.99 14.91
C MET A 169 2.22 -15.38 15.59
N ASP A 170 3.34 -15.96 15.99
CA ASP A 170 3.47 -17.31 16.53
C ASP A 170 2.99 -18.35 15.50
N GLY A 171 2.46 -19.50 15.95
CA GLY A 171 1.92 -20.56 15.08
C GLY A 171 0.78 -20.16 14.13
N VAL A 172 0.37 -18.88 14.08
CA VAL A 172 -0.60 -18.34 13.13
C VAL A 172 0.14 -17.66 11.97
N CYS A 173 0.74 -18.47 11.11
CA CYS A 173 1.53 -18.02 9.96
C CYS A 173 0.70 -18.15 8.66
N PRO A 174 0.18 -17.05 8.08
CA PRO A 174 -0.65 -17.13 6.87
C PRO A 174 0.13 -17.62 5.65
N LEU A 175 1.41 -17.25 5.59
CA LEU A 175 2.32 -17.58 4.51
C LEU A 175 3.76 -17.58 5.06
N ARG A 176 4.48 -18.68 4.84
CA ARG A 176 5.93 -18.75 5.08
C ARG A 176 6.69 -18.33 3.83
N LEU A 177 7.88 -17.77 4.01
CA LEU A 177 8.73 -17.37 2.89
C LEU A 177 9.07 -18.54 1.96
N GLY A 178 9.34 -19.74 2.49
CA GLY A 178 9.62 -20.92 1.67
C GLY A 178 8.47 -21.28 0.75
N GLN A 179 7.21 -21.16 1.23
CA GLN A 179 6.02 -21.42 0.42
C GLN A 179 5.88 -20.40 -0.72
N LEU A 180 6.17 -19.12 -0.45
CA LEU A 180 6.17 -18.08 -1.47
C LEU A 180 7.31 -18.31 -2.49
N ALA A 181 8.50 -18.64 -2.00
CA ALA A 181 9.68 -18.86 -2.82
C ALA A 181 9.50 -20.05 -3.76
N ASP A 182 8.98 -21.18 -3.27
CA ASP A 182 8.69 -22.36 -4.08
C ASP A 182 7.67 -22.06 -5.18
N ARG A 183 6.60 -21.33 -4.84
CA ARG A 183 5.59 -20.89 -5.80
C ARG A 183 6.21 -20.02 -6.91
N LEU A 184 6.99 -19.01 -6.54
CA LEU A 184 7.58 -18.07 -7.50
C LEU A 184 8.67 -18.73 -8.33
N ALA A 185 9.45 -19.65 -7.75
CA ALA A 185 10.43 -20.45 -8.48
C ALA A 185 9.75 -21.34 -9.53
N ALA A 186 8.63 -21.99 -9.18
CA ALA A 186 7.83 -22.77 -10.14
C ALA A 186 7.27 -21.92 -11.29
N ALA A 187 7.04 -20.62 -11.04
CA ALA A 187 6.65 -19.65 -12.05
C ALA A 187 7.85 -19.03 -12.82
N GLY A 188 9.09 -19.46 -12.55
CA GLY A 188 10.28 -18.99 -13.27
C GLY A 188 10.83 -17.64 -12.80
N PHE A 189 10.52 -17.21 -11.57
CA PHE A 189 11.14 -16.02 -10.99
C PHE A 189 12.56 -16.31 -10.51
N SER A 190 13.46 -15.35 -10.75
CA SER A 190 14.75 -15.28 -10.08
C SER A 190 14.58 -14.76 -8.65
N LYS A 191 15.38 -15.24 -7.69
CA LYS A 191 15.30 -14.89 -6.26
C LYS A 191 16.58 -14.22 -5.78
N GLN A 192 16.45 -13.13 -5.02
CA GLN A 192 17.53 -12.47 -4.29
C GLN A 192 17.11 -12.22 -2.84
N TYR A 193 17.99 -12.54 -1.90
CA TYR A 193 17.84 -12.15 -0.49
C TYR A 193 18.66 -10.89 -0.18
N TYR A 194 18.14 -10.06 0.70
CA TYR A 194 18.86 -8.93 1.28
C TYR A 194 19.05 -9.13 2.77
N SER A 195 20.04 -8.44 3.32
CA SER A 195 20.36 -8.44 4.76
C SER A 195 20.64 -9.84 5.33
N LEU A 196 21.40 -10.67 4.60
CA LEU A 196 21.85 -11.97 5.12
C LEU A 196 23.10 -11.87 6.01
N GLU A 197 23.75 -10.72 6.06
CA GLU A 197 24.88 -10.47 6.96
C GLU A 197 24.41 -10.46 8.43
N PRO A 198 25.25 -10.92 9.38
CA PRO A 198 24.91 -10.85 10.79
C PRO A 198 24.59 -9.40 11.20
N PRO A 199 23.45 -9.13 11.85
CA PRO A 199 23.19 -7.79 12.37
C PRO A 199 24.20 -7.41 13.45
N SER A 200 24.44 -6.10 13.59
CA SER A 200 25.05 -5.61 14.82
C SER A 200 24.12 -5.93 16.01
N GLN A 201 24.66 -5.96 17.22
CA GLN A 201 23.87 -6.26 18.41
C GLN A 201 22.66 -5.32 18.57
N ALA A 202 22.77 -4.06 18.10
CA ALA A 202 21.68 -3.08 18.13
C ALA A 202 20.52 -3.41 17.18
N PHE A 203 20.75 -4.20 16.13
CA PHE A 203 19.74 -4.61 15.14
C PHE A 203 19.33 -6.08 15.29
N ALA A 204 19.97 -6.86 16.17
CA ALA A 204 19.64 -8.27 16.33
C ALA A 204 18.20 -8.48 16.81
N GLU A 205 17.68 -7.54 17.61
CA GLU A 205 16.32 -7.52 18.15
C GLU A 205 15.33 -6.71 17.28
N SER A 206 15.76 -6.17 16.13
CA SER A 206 14.83 -5.54 15.20
C SER A 206 14.03 -6.59 14.44
N ASP A 207 12.84 -6.20 14.01
CA ASP A 207 11.98 -6.96 13.08
C ASP A 207 12.18 -6.54 11.61
N TYR A 208 12.96 -5.48 11.39
CA TYR A 208 13.46 -5.05 10.09
C TYR A 208 14.81 -5.72 9.82
N GLY A 209 14.76 -6.91 9.25
CA GLY A 209 15.94 -7.74 9.02
C GLY A 209 16.04 -8.23 7.58
N VAL A 210 15.64 -9.49 7.39
CA VAL A 210 15.73 -10.18 6.10
C VAL A 210 14.55 -9.82 5.22
N SER A 211 14.84 -9.54 3.96
CA SER A 211 13.83 -9.44 2.91
C SER A 211 14.24 -10.23 1.68
N ALA A 212 13.27 -10.57 0.85
CA ALA A 212 13.47 -11.25 -0.42
C ALA A 212 12.84 -10.44 -1.56
N SER A 213 13.53 -10.38 -2.70
CA SER A 213 12.97 -9.90 -3.96
C SER A 213 13.00 -11.02 -4.99
N PHE A 214 11.89 -11.16 -5.70
CA PHE A 214 11.72 -12.09 -6.79
C PHE A 214 11.43 -11.30 -8.06
N ARG A 215 12.08 -11.62 -9.17
CA ARG A 215 11.91 -10.89 -10.44
C ARG A 215 11.73 -11.82 -11.63
N ARG A 216 10.79 -11.46 -12.50
CA ARG A 216 10.54 -12.09 -13.81
C ARG A 216 9.95 -11.05 -14.76
N ASP A 217 10.65 -10.75 -15.84
CA ASP A 217 10.23 -9.74 -16.83
C ASP A 217 9.92 -8.38 -16.16
N LYS A 218 8.67 -7.91 -16.30
CA LYS A 218 8.16 -6.66 -15.70
C LYS A 218 7.60 -6.83 -14.29
N LEU A 219 7.57 -8.07 -13.79
CA LEU A 219 7.02 -8.39 -12.48
C LEU A 219 8.12 -8.43 -11.43
N ALA A 220 7.87 -7.77 -10.30
CA ALA A 220 8.64 -7.94 -9.09
C ALA A 220 7.73 -8.31 -7.93
N VAL A 221 8.18 -9.25 -7.09
CA VAL A 221 7.53 -9.58 -5.82
C VAL A 221 8.53 -9.32 -4.71
N GLY A 222 8.15 -8.50 -3.72
CA GLY A 222 8.92 -8.27 -2.50
C GLY A 222 8.31 -9.03 -1.33
N ALA A 223 9.16 -9.46 -0.40
CA ALA A 223 8.72 -10.04 0.86
C ALA A 223 9.59 -9.55 2.03
N THR A 224 8.95 -9.06 3.08
CA THR A 224 9.58 -8.75 4.39
C THR A 224 9.11 -9.78 5.41
N LEU A 225 9.97 -10.18 6.34
CA LEU A 225 9.69 -11.26 7.29
C LEU A 225 9.26 -10.74 8.66
N GLN A 226 8.50 -11.56 9.38
CA GLN A 226 8.13 -11.34 10.79
C GLN A 226 9.19 -11.95 11.73
N GLY A 227 9.19 -11.49 12.98
CA GLY A 227 10.05 -12.01 14.05
C GLY A 227 11.39 -11.28 14.15
N LEU A 228 12.27 -11.75 15.03
CA LEU A 228 13.55 -11.08 15.26
C LEU A 228 14.51 -11.32 14.09
N PHE A 229 15.28 -10.31 13.71
CA PHE A 229 16.22 -10.39 12.58
C PHE A 229 17.20 -11.57 12.75
N VAL A 230 17.72 -11.80 13.96
CA VAL A 230 18.61 -12.95 14.21
C VAL A 230 17.96 -14.30 13.87
N GLU A 231 16.66 -14.46 14.12
CA GLU A 231 15.88 -15.67 13.86
C GLU A 231 15.53 -15.79 12.38
N GLN A 232 15.05 -14.69 11.78
CA GLN A 232 14.79 -14.57 10.34
C GLN A 232 16.02 -15.00 9.53
N ARG A 233 17.22 -14.55 9.93
CA ARG A 233 18.47 -14.84 9.24
C ARG A 233 18.89 -16.30 9.37
N ALA A 234 18.69 -16.91 10.54
CA ALA A 234 19.04 -18.30 10.76
C ALA A 234 18.18 -19.23 9.89
N HIS A 235 16.89 -18.92 9.75
CA HIS A 235 15.92 -19.78 9.06
C HIS A 235 14.91 -18.97 8.22
N PRO A 236 15.34 -18.28 7.14
CA PRO A 236 14.49 -17.34 6.42
C PRO A 236 13.26 -18.01 5.80
N GLU A 237 13.41 -19.20 5.24
CA GLU A 237 12.30 -19.95 4.61
C GLU A 237 11.23 -20.39 5.62
N ALA A 238 11.59 -20.50 6.91
CA ALA A 238 10.65 -20.85 7.96
C ALA A 238 9.91 -19.62 8.50
N ALA A 239 10.43 -18.41 8.33
CA ALA A 239 9.80 -17.20 8.86
C ALA A 239 8.48 -16.87 8.15
N CYS A 240 7.57 -16.24 8.88
CA CYS A 240 6.31 -15.73 8.33
C CYS A 240 6.54 -14.47 7.51
N VAL A 241 5.78 -14.31 6.45
CA VAL A 241 5.80 -13.09 5.64
C VAL A 241 5.00 -12.01 6.36
N ALA A 242 5.66 -10.91 6.69
CA ALA A 242 5.06 -9.73 7.29
C ALA A 242 4.44 -8.83 6.23
N GLU A 243 5.11 -8.69 5.10
CA GLU A 243 4.66 -7.88 3.96
C GLU A 243 4.97 -8.64 2.69
N ILE A 244 4.00 -8.69 1.78
CA ILE A 244 4.19 -9.13 0.41
C ILE A 244 3.79 -7.99 -0.52
N SER A 245 4.65 -7.66 -1.48
CA SER A 245 4.40 -6.66 -2.51
C SER A 245 4.51 -7.28 -3.89
N LEU A 246 3.67 -6.82 -4.82
CA LEU A 246 3.65 -7.19 -6.23
C LEU A 246 3.69 -5.89 -7.00
N SER A 247 4.65 -5.72 -7.90
CA SER A 247 4.67 -4.61 -8.84
C SER A 247 4.76 -5.11 -10.28
N LEU A 248 4.05 -4.39 -11.16
CA LEU A 248 4.07 -4.55 -12.60
C LEU A 248 4.55 -3.23 -13.21
N ALA A 249 5.77 -3.25 -13.74
CA ALA A 249 6.32 -2.14 -14.51
C ALA A 249 5.69 -2.06 -15.91
N LYS A 250 5.69 -0.87 -16.50
CA LYS A 250 5.18 -0.61 -17.85
C LYS A 250 5.94 -1.32 -18.98
#